data_AF-A0A521ZZH9-F1
#
_entry.id   AF-A0A521ZZH9-F1
#
_cell.length_a   1.000
_cell.length_b   1.000
_cell.length_c   1.000
_cell.angle_alpha   90.00
_cell.angle_beta   90.00
_cell.angle_gamma   90.00
#
_symmetry.space_group_name_H-M   'P 1'
#
loop_
_entity.id
_entity.type
_entity.pdbx_description
1 polymer ?
#
loop_
_entity_poly.entity_id
_entity_poly.type
_entity_poly.pdbx_seq_one_letter_code
_entity_poly.pdbx_strand_id
1 'polypeptide(L)'
;MNTAFFAPLLEHYQWQLSLYAGLGIVAATFIGKKLFTLVPAFKEASQINIDAFRTKMERPAYAANQKWNRKWSVLYLVVIFGLILPYCLTLEAQPWWKMLLDIVVILFFYDFFYYLTHRFLFHESGFFGGPLLWMHAVHHRQHNPCRQDSSYIHPLEVAIGLGLYAT
;
A
#
# COMPACT_ATOMS: atom_id res chain seq x y z
N MET A 1 3.34 -22.15 29.10
CA MET A 1 4.33 -21.56 28.17
C MET A 1 5.16 -20.56 28.97
N ASN A 2 6.49 -20.57 28.81
CA ASN A 2 7.39 -19.70 29.57
C ASN A 2 7.17 -18.24 29.13
N THR A 3 6.43 -17.46 29.90
CA THR A 3 6.07 -16.07 29.58
C THR A 3 7.28 -15.14 29.53
N ALA A 4 8.40 -15.54 30.16
CA ALA A 4 9.67 -14.82 30.13
C ALA A 4 10.25 -14.61 28.73
N PHE A 5 10.00 -15.52 27.77
CA PHE A 5 10.50 -15.38 26.41
C PHE A 5 9.78 -14.27 25.61
N PHE A 6 8.48 -14.06 25.87
CA PHE A 6 7.66 -13.08 25.16
C PHE A 6 7.51 -11.75 25.91
N ALA A 7 7.94 -11.68 27.17
CA ALA A 7 7.79 -10.47 27.99
C ALA A 7 8.42 -9.21 27.34
N PRO A 8 9.65 -9.25 26.78
CA PRO A 8 10.22 -8.07 26.13
C PRO A 8 9.48 -7.66 24.86
N LEU A 9 8.94 -8.62 24.11
CA LEU A 9 8.14 -8.35 22.92
C LEU A 9 6.85 -7.62 23.28
N LEU A 10 6.17 -8.07 24.34
CA LEU A 10 4.93 -7.44 24.78
C LEU A 10 5.15 -6.05 25.39
N GLU A 11 6.30 -5.82 26.03
CA GLU A 11 6.65 -4.53 26.64
C GLU A 11 6.80 -3.41 25.60
N HIS A 12 7.36 -3.72 24.42
CA HIS A 12 7.56 -2.74 23.35
C HIS A 12 6.41 -2.68 22.33
N TYR A 13 5.32 -3.43 22.55
CA TYR A 13 4.22 -3.53 21.61
C TYR A 13 3.19 -2.40 21.76
N GLN A 14 3.36 -1.33 20.98
CA GLN A 14 2.52 -0.11 21.02
C GLN A 14 1.24 -0.21 20.16
N TRP A 15 0.38 -1.19 20.44
CA TRP A 15 -0.82 -1.43 19.62
C TRP A 15 -1.80 -0.25 19.58
N GLN A 16 -1.91 0.51 20.67
CA GLN A 16 -2.79 1.70 20.72
C GLN A 16 -2.30 2.79 19.77
N LEU A 17 -0.99 3.03 19.72
CA LEU A 17 -0.41 4.00 18.79
C LEU A 17 -0.63 3.56 17.35
N SER A 18 -0.48 2.26 17.06
CA SER A 18 -0.77 1.71 15.74
C SER A 18 -2.24 1.90 15.35
N LEU A 19 -3.17 1.69 16.28
CA LEU A 19 -4.59 1.95 16.06
C LEU A 19 -4.85 3.44 15.78
N TYR A 20 -4.27 4.34 16.56
CA TYR A 20 -4.40 5.79 16.34
C TYR A 20 -3.81 6.21 14.99
N ALA A 21 -2.65 5.67 14.61
CA ALA A 21 -2.05 5.90 13.31
C ALA A 21 -2.97 5.42 12.17
N GLY A 22 -3.53 4.21 12.28
CA GLY A 22 -4.46 3.66 11.30
C GLY A 22 -5.72 4.52 11.13
N LEU A 23 -6.34 4.92 12.25
CA LEU A 23 -7.51 5.81 12.23
C LEU A 23 -7.15 7.19 11.65
N GLY A 24 -5.98 7.74 12.01
CA GLY A 24 -5.46 8.99 11.48
C GLY A 24 -5.27 8.95 9.96
N ILE A 25 -4.69 7.88 9.43
CA ILE A 25 -4.51 7.67 7.99
C ILE A 25 -5.87 7.60 7.26
N VAL A 26 -6.84 6.85 7.83
CA VAL A 26 -8.19 6.76 7.26
C VAL A 26 -8.87 8.12 7.25
N ALA A 27 -8.82 8.85 8.36
CA ALA A 27 -9.40 10.18 8.49
C ALA A 27 -8.75 11.17 7.51
N ALA A 28 -7.42 11.24 7.46
CA ALA A 28 -6.68 12.11 6.55
C ALA A 28 -7.00 11.80 5.09
N THR A 29 -7.09 10.52 4.71
CA THR A 29 -7.46 10.10 3.35
C THR A 29 -8.88 10.53 2.99
N PHE A 30 -9.84 10.36 3.91
CA PHE A 30 -11.23 10.76 3.67
C PHE A 30 -11.37 12.28 3.54
N ILE A 31 -10.77 13.04 4.46
CA ILE A 31 -10.77 14.50 4.46
C ILE A 31 -10.10 15.01 3.17
N GLY A 32 -8.90 14.53 2.86
CA GLY A 32 -8.16 14.90 1.65
C GLY A 32 -9.00 14.65 0.39
N LYS A 33 -9.60 13.47 0.25
CA LYS A 33 -10.49 13.15 -0.87
C LYS A 33 -11.65 14.13 -0.98
N LYS A 34 -12.30 14.49 0.14
CA LYS A 34 -13.41 15.46 0.15
C LYS A 34 -12.95 16.85 -0.27
N LEU A 35 -11.80 17.31 0.23
CA LEU A 35 -11.22 18.59 -0.16
C LEU A 35 -10.91 18.65 -1.66
N PHE A 36 -10.32 17.58 -2.23
CA PHE A 36 -10.07 17.53 -3.67
C PHE A 36 -11.35 17.63 -4.51
N THR A 37 -12.47 17.04 -4.05
CA THR A 37 -13.75 17.13 -4.78
C THR A 37 -14.41 18.51 -4.74
N LEU A 38 -13.88 19.47 -3.98
CA LEU A 38 -14.31 20.87 -4.02
C LEU A 38 -13.89 21.57 -5.32
N VAL A 39 -12.85 21.08 -5.99
CA VAL A 39 -12.41 21.59 -7.29
C VAL A 39 -13.21 20.89 -8.39
N PRO A 40 -13.93 21.63 -9.26
CA PRO A 40 -14.80 21.03 -10.29
C PRO A 40 -14.08 20.02 -11.19
N ALA A 41 -12.88 20.35 -11.66
CA ALA A 41 -12.09 19.48 -12.52
C ALA A 41 -11.78 18.11 -11.87
N PHE A 42 -11.43 18.09 -10.57
CA PHE A 42 -11.18 16.82 -9.86
C PHE A 42 -12.46 16.05 -9.60
N LYS A 43 -13.57 16.74 -9.36
CA LYS A 43 -14.88 16.11 -9.21
C LYS A 43 -15.31 15.41 -10.51
N GLU A 44 -15.18 16.08 -11.65
CA GLU A 44 -15.48 15.52 -12.97
C GLU A 44 -14.58 14.32 -13.30
N ALA A 45 -13.26 14.45 -13.09
CA ALA A 45 -12.32 13.35 -13.28
C ALA A 45 -12.63 12.15 -12.37
N SER A 46 -13.05 12.40 -11.13
CA SER A 46 -13.49 11.35 -10.21
C SER A 46 -14.75 10.64 -10.73
N GLN A 47 -15.69 11.37 -11.33
CA GLN A 47 -16.91 10.80 -11.87
C GLN A 47 -16.61 9.89 -13.08
N ILE A 48 -15.79 10.37 -14.03
CA ILE A 48 -15.32 9.58 -15.17
C ILE A 48 -14.65 8.28 -14.71
N ASN A 49 -13.82 8.35 -13.67
CA ASN A 49 -13.18 7.16 -13.09
C ASN A 49 -14.17 6.18 -12.46
N ILE A 50 -15.22 6.67 -11.78
CA ILE A 50 -16.26 5.82 -11.18
C ILE A 50 -17.05 5.10 -12.27
N ASP A 51 -17.40 5.79 -13.34
CA ASP A 51 -18.17 5.21 -14.43
C ASP A 51 -17.35 4.18 -15.21
N ALA A 52 -16.07 4.47 -15.50
CA ALA A 52 -15.15 3.50 -16.10
C ALA A 52 -14.97 2.25 -15.22
N PHE A 53 -14.84 2.43 -13.90
CA PHE A 53 -14.75 1.30 -12.97
C PHE A 53 -16.02 0.45 -12.97
N ARG A 54 -17.20 1.07 -13.02
CA ARG A 54 -18.49 0.36 -13.05
C ARG A 54 -18.59 -0.55 -14.27
N THR A 55 -18.25 -0.04 -15.45
CA THR A 55 -18.21 -0.85 -16.68
C THR A 55 -17.18 -1.99 -16.58
N LYS A 56 -16.00 -1.74 -16.01
CA LYS A 56 -14.99 -2.81 -15.81
C LYS A 56 -15.47 -3.92 -14.87
N MET A 57 -16.24 -3.58 -13.83
CA MET A 57 -16.81 -4.52 -12.87
C MET A 57 -17.84 -5.48 -13.47
N GLU A 58 -18.40 -5.19 -14.65
CA GLU A 58 -19.28 -6.11 -15.38
C GLU A 58 -18.52 -7.34 -15.90
N ARG A 59 -17.19 -7.26 -16.04
CA ARG A 59 -16.34 -8.38 -16.48
C ARG A 59 -16.09 -9.33 -15.30
N PRO A 60 -16.53 -10.61 -15.37
CA PRO A 60 -16.42 -11.54 -14.24
C PRO A 60 -14.99 -11.74 -13.72
N ALA A 61 -14.02 -11.85 -14.64
CA ALA A 61 -12.61 -12.01 -14.27
C ALA A 61 -12.06 -10.78 -13.51
N TYR A 62 -12.46 -9.59 -13.93
CA TYR A 62 -12.07 -8.34 -13.27
C TYR A 62 -12.66 -8.25 -11.86
N ALA A 63 -13.97 -8.48 -11.74
CA ALA A 63 -14.66 -8.50 -10.46
C ALA A 63 -14.11 -9.54 -9.48
N ALA A 64 -13.77 -10.74 -9.98
CA ALA A 64 -13.17 -11.80 -9.19
C ALA A 64 -11.79 -11.41 -8.64
N ASN A 65 -10.93 -10.83 -9.49
CA ASN A 65 -9.63 -10.31 -9.04
C ASN A 65 -9.79 -9.21 -7.98
N GLN A 66 -10.68 -8.24 -8.20
CA GLN A 66 -10.97 -7.19 -7.22
C GLN A 66 -11.50 -7.73 -5.88
N LYS A 67 -12.32 -8.79 -5.91
CA LYS A 67 -12.77 -9.48 -4.70
C LYS A 67 -11.61 -10.19 -3.99
N TRP A 68 -10.70 -10.79 -4.74
CA TRP A 68 -9.52 -11.46 -4.20
C TRP A 68 -8.56 -10.46 -3.55
N ASN A 69 -8.25 -9.35 -4.23
CA ASN A 69 -7.39 -8.30 -3.71
C ASN A 69 -7.95 -7.67 -2.43
N ARG A 70 -9.27 -7.46 -2.32
CA ARG A 70 -9.89 -6.99 -1.06
C ARG A 70 -9.60 -7.90 0.14
N LYS A 71 -9.57 -9.23 -0.05
CA LYS A 71 -9.21 -10.17 1.04
C LYS A 71 -7.75 -10.00 1.45
N TRP A 72 -6.86 -9.89 0.47
CA TRP A 72 -5.44 -9.65 0.72
C TRP A 72 -5.17 -8.30 1.36
N SER A 73 -5.90 -7.24 0.99
CA SER A 73 -5.81 -5.93 1.64
C SER A 73 -6.09 -6.02 3.14
N VAL A 74 -7.12 -6.79 3.56
CA VAL A 74 -7.39 -7.01 4.98
C VAL A 74 -6.22 -7.72 5.66
N LEU A 75 -5.65 -8.75 5.03
CA LEU A 75 -4.48 -9.44 5.56
C LEU A 75 -3.30 -8.48 5.72
N TYR A 76 -3.00 -7.65 4.71
CA TYR A 76 -1.91 -6.68 4.78
C TYR A 76 -2.14 -5.64 5.86
N LEU A 77 -3.35 -5.14 6.03
CA LEU A 77 -3.68 -4.23 7.13
C LEU A 77 -3.42 -4.87 8.49
N VAL A 78 -3.82 -6.13 8.68
CA VAL A 78 -3.56 -6.87 9.93
C VAL A 78 -2.07 -7.07 10.15
N VAL A 79 -1.30 -7.42 9.12
CA VAL A 79 0.16 -7.59 9.25
C VAL A 79 0.83 -6.26 9.57
N ILE A 80 0.56 -5.20 8.80
CA ILE A 80 1.21 -3.89 9.00
C ILE A 80 0.81 -3.28 10.35
N PHE A 81 -0.49 -3.14 10.63
CA PHE A 81 -0.96 -2.46 11.84
C PHE A 81 -0.97 -3.35 13.08
N GLY A 82 -1.05 -4.68 12.92
CA GLY A 82 -1.06 -5.62 14.03
C GLY A 82 0.33 -6.15 14.39
N LEU A 83 1.25 -6.30 13.43
CA LEU A 83 2.52 -6.98 13.66
C LEU A 83 3.75 -6.09 13.48
N ILE A 84 3.71 -5.05 12.63
CA ILE A 84 4.88 -4.22 12.33
C ILE A 84 4.81 -2.88 13.06
N LEU A 85 3.84 -2.03 12.72
CA LEU A 85 3.73 -0.67 13.24
C LEU A 85 3.73 -0.53 14.76
N PRO A 86 3.13 -1.44 15.55
CA PRO A 86 3.22 -1.36 17.01
C PRO A 86 4.65 -1.31 17.56
N TYR A 87 5.64 -1.81 16.81
CA TYR A 87 7.05 -1.78 17.22
C TYR A 87 7.83 -0.60 16.63
N CYS A 88 7.24 0.13 15.67
CA CYS A 88 7.89 1.25 14.98
C CYS A 88 7.47 2.61 15.56
N LEU A 89 6.42 2.66 16.36
CA LEU A 89 5.83 3.89 16.88
C LEU A 89 6.33 4.22 18.28
N THR A 90 6.54 5.51 18.55
CA THR A 90 6.95 6.02 19.86
C THR A 90 6.18 7.28 20.23
N LEU A 91 6.01 7.50 21.53
CA LEU A 91 5.49 8.75 22.10
C LEU A 91 6.61 9.73 22.48
N GLU A 92 7.87 9.33 22.33
CA GLU A 92 8.99 10.21 22.60
C GLU A 92 8.97 11.40 21.66
N ALA A 93 9.09 12.60 22.24
CA ALA A 93 9.13 13.83 21.47
C ALA A 93 10.33 13.82 20.51
N GLN A 94 10.04 13.96 19.21
CA GLN A 94 11.07 14.11 18.18
C GLN A 94 11.10 15.56 17.68
N PRO A 95 12.27 16.09 17.28
CA PRO A 95 12.33 17.37 16.60
C PRO A 95 11.50 17.36 15.32
N TRP A 96 10.73 18.42 15.06
CA TRP A 96 9.81 18.44 13.91
C TRP A 96 10.50 18.30 12.56
N TRP A 97 11.74 18.80 12.44
CA TRP A 97 12.54 18.67 11.21
C TRP A 97 12.93 17.22 10.92
N LYS A 98 13.09 16.40 11.97
CA LYS A 98 13.42 14.98 11.83
C LYS A 98 12.28 14.24 11.14
N MET A 99 11.03 14.58 11.43
CA MET A 99 9.89 14.01 10.72
C MET A 99 9.93 14.30 9.22
N LEU A 100 10.30 15.52 8.82
CA LEU A 100 10.46 15.87 7.40
C LEU A 100 11.61 15.12 6.75
N LEU A 101 12.74 15.01 7.47
CA LEU A 101 13.89 14.21 7.01
C LEU A 101 13.49 12.74 6.84
N ASP A 102 12.82 12.13 7.82
CA ASP A 102 12.38 10.75 7.79
C ASP A 102 11.43 10.50 6.61
N ILE A 103 10.49 11.43 6.33
CA ILE A 103 9.62 11.35 5.14
C ILE A 103 10.45 11.32 3.86
N VAL A 104 11.43 12.24 3.71
CA VAL A 104 12.29 12.29 2.53
C VAL A 104 13.12 11.01 2.40
N VAL A 105 13.74 10.54 3.48
CA VAL A 105 14.57 9.33 3.49
C VAL A 105 13.74 8.11 3.12
N ILE A 106 12.57 7.93 3.74
CA ILE A 106 11.65 6.81 3.46
C ILE A 106 11.22 6.84 2.00
N LEU A 107 10.83 7.99 1.45
CA LEU A 107 10.42 8.09 0.05
C LEU A 107 11.57 7.80 -0.91
N PHE A 108 12.77 8.34 -0.68
CA PHE A 108 13.93 8.09 -1.54
C PHE A 108 14.36 6.61 -1.49
N PHE A 109 14.41 6.02 -0.29
CA PHE A 109 14.76 4.62 -0.12
C PHE A 109 13.72 3.73 -0.80
N TYR A 110 12.44 3.95 -0.49
CA TYR A 110 11.34 3.22 -1.09
C TYR A 110 11.36 3.32 -2.62
N ASP A 111 11.41 4.53 -3.19
CA ASP A 111 11.37 4.75 -4.63
C ASP A 111 12.57 4.12 -5.33
N PHE A 112 13.77 4.23 -4.74
CA PHE A 112 14.97 3.63 -5.30
C PHE A 112 14.88 2.10 -5.37
N PHE A 113 14.55 1.45 -4.25
CA PHE A 113 14.45 -0.01 -4.23
C PHE A 113 13.24 -0.51 -5.01
N TYR A 114 12.11 0.18 -4.93
CA TYR A 114 10.93 -0.15 -5.72
C TYR A 114 11.22 -0.03 -7.21
N TYR A 115 11.97 0.99 -7.66
CA TYR A 115 12.41 1.11 -9.05
C TYR A 115 13.26 -0.09 -9.49
N LEU A 116 14.24 -0.51 -8.68
CA LEU A 116 15.06 -1.69 -8.98
C LEU A 116 14.20 -2.96 -9.06
N THR A 117 13.33 -3.18 -8.08
CA THR A 117 12.39 -4.30 -8.08
C THR A 117 11.49 -4.28 -9.32
N HIS A 118 10.90 -3.13 -9.63
CA HIS A 118 10.02 -2.97 -10.77
C HIS A 118 10.76 -3.22 -12.10
N ARG A 119 11.98 -2.69 -12.24
CA ARG A 119 12.76 -2.80 -13.48
C ARG A 119 13.35 -4.20 -13.69
N PHE A 120 13.90 -4.82 -12.65
CA PHE A 120 14.70 -6.05 -12.78
C PHE A 120 13.96 -7.32 -12.36
N LEU A 121 12.99 -7.24 -11.43
CA LEU A 121 12.22 -8.40 -11.00
C LEU A 121 10.89 -8.51 -11.75
N PHE A 122 10.17 -7.39 -11.91
CA PHE A 122 8.82 -7.36 -12.48
C PHE A 122 8.76 -7.18 -13.99
N HIS A 123 9.81 -6.64 -14.60
CA HIS A 123 9.91 -6.43 -16.04
C HIS A 123 11.03 -7.26 -16.67
N GLU A 124 10.96 -7.44 -17.98
CA GLU A 124 12.07 -7.98 -18.75
C GLU A 124 13.25 -7.01 -18.72
N SER A 125 14.36 -7.43 -18.13
CA SER A 125 15.62 -6.70 -18.12
C SER A 125 16.72 -7.55 -18.77
N GLY A 126 17.15 -7.18 -19.97
CA GLY A 126 18.31 -7.80 -20.62
C GLY A 126 18.18 -9.32 -20.84
N PHE A 127 19.28 -10.05 -20.60
CA PHE A 127 19.54 -11.41 -21.10
C PHE A 127 18.65 -12.51 -20.49
N PHE A 128 18.03 -12.27 -19.33
CA PHE A 128 17.05 -13.17 -18.72
C PHE A 128 15.86 -12.32 -18.28
N GLY A 129 14.65 -12.64 -18.76
CA GLY A 129 13.43 -11.95 -18.30
C GLY A 129 13.33 -11.98 -16.77
N GLY A 130 12.78 -10.91 -16.17
CA GLY A 130 12.67 -10.81 -14.72
C GLY A 130 11.91 -12.01 -14.14
N PRO A 131 12.41 -12.63 -13.05
CA PRO A 131 11.86 -13.89 -12.52
C PRO A 131 10.41 -13.76 -12.04
N LEU A 132 9.95 -12.53 -11.79
CA LEU A 132 8.62 -12.21 -11.29
C LEU A 132 7.76 -11.48 -12.34
N LEU A 133 8.09 -11.60 -13.64
CA LEU A 133 7.29 -10.99 -14.71
C LEU A 133 5.82 -11.45 -14.68
N TRP A 134 5.57 -12.71 -14.33
CA TRP A 134 4.24 -13.30 -14.33
C TRP A 134 3.26 -12.62 -13.35
N MET A 135 3.75 -12.08 -12.22
CA MET A 135 2.89 -11.38 -11.26
C MET A 135 2.54 -9.97 -11.78
N HIS A 136 3.53 -9.27 -12.33
CA HIS A 136 3.35 -7.92 -12.84
C HIS A 136 2.58 -7.86 -14.15
N ALA A 137 2.62 -8.94 -14.93
CA ALA A 137 1.77 -9.11 -16.10
C ALA A 137 0.26 -9.02 -15.76
N VAL A 138 -0.15 -9.30 -14.51
CA VAL A 138 -1.55 -9.10 -14.08
C VAL A 138 -1.91 -7.62 -14.15
N HIS A 139 -1.05 -6.74 -13.64
CA HIS A 139 -1.27 -5.29 -13.66
C HIS A 139 -1.32 -4.75 -15.10
N HIS A 140 -0.39 -5.17 -15.96
CA HIS A 140 -0.32 -4.73 -17.37
C HIS A 140 -1.44 -5.23 -18.28
N ARG A 141 -2.24 -6.22 -17.86
CA ARG A 141 -3.44 -6.63 -18.61
C ARG A 141 -4.53 -5.55 -18.67
N GLN A 142 -4.43 -4.50 -17.84
CA GLN A 142 -5.39 -3.41 -17.83
C GLN A 142 -5.01 -2.32 -18.83
N HIS A 143 -5.63 -2.39 -20.00
CA HIS A 143 -5.63 -1.27 -20.93
C HIS A 143 -6.65 -0.20 -20.48
N ASN A 144 -6.32 1.07 -20.68
CA ASN A 144 -7.09 2.25 -20.25
C ASN A 144 -7.38 2.22 -18.73
N PRO A 145 -6.36 2.51 -17.91
CA PRO A 145 -6.49 2.38 -16.46
C PRO A 145 -7.47 3.41 -15.88
N CYS A 146 -8.28 2.97 -14.92
CA CYS A 146 -9.01 3.82 -14.01
C CYS A 146 -8.38 3.76 -12.62
N ARG A 147 -8.71 4.70 -11.72
CA ARG A 147 -8.13 4.77 -10.37
C ARG A 147 -8.23 3.45 -9.60
N GLN A 148 -9.34 2.72 -9.74
CA GLN A 148 -9.55 1.45 -9.02
C GLN A 148 -8.76 0.28 -9.61
N ASP A 149 -8.12 0.46 -10.77
CA ASP A 149 -7.20 -0.55 -11.32
C ASP A 149 -5.90 -0.62 -10.51
N SER A 150 -5.65 0.32 -9.58
CA SER A 150 -4.53 0.23 -8.64
C SER A 150 -4.59 -1.01 -7.73
N SER A 151 -5.80 -1.57 -7.50
CA SER A 151 -6.00 -2.84 -6.80
C SER A 151 -6.17 -4.02 -7.75
N TYR A 152 -6.07 -3.82 -9.06
CA TYR A 152 -5.98 -4.88 -10.05
C TYR A 152 -4.51 -5.24 -10.26
N ILE A 153 -3.97 -5.98 -9.29
CA ILE A 153 -2.55 -6.30 -9.17
C ILE A 153 -2.41 -7.68 -8.55
N HIS A 154 -1.27 -8.34 -8.72
CA HIS A 154 -1.03 -9.59 -8.04
C HIS A 154 -0.71 -9.34 -6.55
N PRO A 155 -1.30 -10.07 -5.59
CA PRO A 155 -1.06 -9.83 -4.16
C PRO A 155 0.42 -9.88 -3.76
N LEU A 156 1.21 -10.79 -4.33
CA LEU A 156 2.65 -10.85 -4.03
C LEU A 156 3.40 -9.58 -4.47
N GLU A 157 2.96 -8.91 -5.53
CA GLU A 157 3.55 -7.64 -5.95
C GLU A 157 3.28 -6.55 -4.91
N VAL A 158 2.06 -6.53 -4.34
CA VAL A 158 1.70 -5.66 -3.22
C VAL A 158 2.51 -6.00 -1.97
N ALA A 159 2.69 -7.28 -1.66
CA ALA A 159 3.46 -7.72 -0.50
C ALA A 159 4.94 -7.29 -0.59
N ILE A 160 5.55 -7.41 -1.78
CA ILE A 160 6.93 -6.95 -2.01
C ILE A 160 7.00 -5.42 -1.87
N GLY A 161 6.06 -4.69 -2.50
CA GLY A 161 6.00 -3.24 -2.37
C GLY A 161 5.84 -2.79 -0.92
N LEU A 162 4.89 -3.36 -0.17
CA LEU A 162 4.71 -3.04 1.25
C LEU A 162 5.90 -3.45 2.10
N GLY A 163 6.56 -4.57 1.77
CA GLY A 163 7.78 -5.01 2.44
C GLY A 163 8.91 -3.99 2.32
N LEU A 164 9.10 -3.39 1.15
CA LEU A 164 10.10 -2.33 0.93
C LEU A 164 9.78 -1.02 1.67
N TYR A 165 8.51 -0.77 1.96
CA TYR A 165 8.07 0.42 2.69
C TYR A 165 8.16 0.25 4.21
N ALA A 166 7.98 -0.97 4.69
CA ALA A 166 7.87 -1.30 6.12
C ALA A 166 9.20 -1.71 6.78
N THR A 167 10.31 -1.62 6.04
CA THR A 167 11.69 -1.89 6.50
C THR A 167 12.52 -0.62 6.45
#